data_AF-A0AA95MJM1-F1
#
_entry.id   AF-A0AA95MJM1-F1
#
_cell.length_a   1.000
_cell.length_b   1.000
_cell.length_c   1.000
_cell.angle_alpha   90.00
_cell.angle_beta   90.00
_cell.angle_gamma   90.00
#
_symmetry.space_group_name_H-M   'P 1'
#
loop_
_entity.id
_entity.type
_entity.pdbx_description
1 polymer ?
#
loop_
_entity_poly.entity_id
_entity_poly.type
_entity_poly.pdbx_seq_one_letter_code
_entity_poly.pdbx_strand_id
1 'polypeptide(L)'
;MSTVMIEALNVENENHLYIEYEVLREDITLDWASINRKFSGRVDIVKDANTGEIRFSSEYTSGETEEINSEIIKRISTSLKENDEVETSNDLAKYTSGKLNNKNRMKFMLALANDIPGDNLKYKSVKNIEIGRDKTLKVAMEETGLLFDDGVRNVIINGEKGETLNNIEYVVNEAYYDFLILRALQVEYNFDYVSAKGVCLLEFGFPHFFRKSQKSQEFEVIVNKVYLNKGTQGENTKSITRKILKEFNSFYQQEFNTILEQQEQQEQQEQQEQQEQQEQQEQQEQQE
;
A
#
# COMPACT_ATOMS: atom_id res chain seq x y z
N MET A 1 27.43 -15.94 9.12
CA MET A 1 26.48 -16.94 8.61
C MET A 1 25.09 -16.53 9.10
N SER A 2 24.00 -16.68 8.34
CA SER A 2 22.65 -16.34 8.83
C SER A 2 21.96 -17.57 9.39
N THR A 3 21.35 -17.48 10.57
CA THR A 3 20.54 -18.55 11.17
C THR A 3 19.13 -18.05 11.35
N VAL A 4 18.16 -18.76 10.78
CA VAL A 4 16.73 -18.46 10.94
C VAL A 4 16.19 -19.26 12.11
N MET A 5 15.61 -18.57 13.08
CA MET A 5 14.90 -19.15 14.22
C MET A 5 13.41 -18.88 14.04
N ILE A 6 12.64 -19.91 13.69
CA ILE A 6 11.17 -19.81 13.65
C ILE A 6 10.67 -20.07 15.06
N GLU A 7 9.98 -19.10 15.67
CA GLU A 7 9.55 -19.21 17.07
C GLU A 7 8.37 -20.17 17.21
N ALA A 8 7.28 -19.98 16.44
CA ALA A 8 6.14 -20.88 16.38
C ALA A 8 5.12 -20.47 15.29
N LEU A 9 4.24 -21.40 14.91
CA LEU A 9 2.91 -21.09 14.36
C LEU A 9 1.98 -20.81 15.56
N ASN A 10 1.38 -19.63 15.60
CA ASN A 10 0.50 -19.20 16.68
C ASN A 10 -0.94 -19.05 16.19
N VAL A 11 -1.89 -19.36 17.07
CA VAL A 11 -3.33 -19.18 16.84
C VAL A 11 -3.79 -18.03 17.74
N GLU A 12 -4.22 -16.92 17.15
CA GLU A 12 -4.80 -15.80 17.91
C GLU A 12 -6.29 -16.04 18.17
N ASN A 13 -7.01 -16.56 17.18
CA ASN A 13 -8.40 -17.04 17.30
C ASN A 13 -8.74 -17.97 16.11
N GLU A 14 -9.98 -18.46 16.05
CA GLU A 14 -10.45 -19.40 15.00
C GLU A 14 -10.23 -18.88 13.56
N ASN A 15 -10.24 -17.57 13.37
CA ASN A 15 -10.10 -16.93 12.06
C ASN A 15 -8.77 -16.19 11.88
N HIS A 16 -7.81 -16.35 12.80
CA HIS A 16 -6.55 -15.62 12.77
C HIS A 16 -5.39 -16.48 13.25
N LEU A 17 -4.52 -16.82 12.32
CA LEU A 17 -3.25 -17.51 12.53
C LEU A 17 -2.10 -16.55 12.22
N TYR A 18 -0.97 -16.68 12.91
CA TYR A 18 0.24 -15.93 12.54
C TYR A 18 1.51 -16.73 12.79
N ILE A 19 2.52 -16.47 11.97
CA ILE A 19 3.87 -17.03 12.07
C ILE A 19 4.79 -15.86 12.41
N GLU A 20 5.56 -15.96 13.50
CA GLU A 20 6.56 -14.96 13.89
C GLU A 20 7.92 -15.64 14.01
N TYR A 21 8.96 -14.99 13.49
CA TYR A 21 10.31 -15.55 13.44
C TYR A 21 11.37 -14.46 13.50
N GLU A 22 12.59 -14.84 13.90
CA GLU A 22 13.76 -13.98 13.92
C GLU A 22 14.89 -14.57 13.07
N VAL A 23 15.53 -13.72 12.26
CA VAL A 23 16.77 -14.03 11.55
C VAL A 23 17.93 -13.38 12.30
N LEU A 24 18.86 -14.22 12.75
CA LEU A 24 20.11 -13.82 13.37
C LEU A 24 21.20 -13.76 12.29
N ARG A 25 21.81 -12.59 12.14
CA ARG A 25 22.92 -12.38 11.22
C ARG A 25 24.13 -11.84 11.96
N GLU A 26 25.28 -12.45 11.69
CA GLU A 26 26.57 -11.92 12.12
C GLU A 26 27.02 -10.79 11.19
N ASP A 27 27.28 -9.62 11.76
CA ASP A 27 27.91 -8.49 11.11
C ASP A 27 29.35 -8.35 11.64
N ILE A 28 30.27 -8.94 10.89
CA ILE A 28 31.71 -8.98 11.20
C ILE A 28 32.38 -7.60 11.21
N THR A 29 31.67 -6.54 10.79
CA THR A 29 32.17 -5.15 10.82
C THR A 29 31.91 -4.47 12.17
N LEU A 30 31.08 -5.07 13.03
CA LEU A 30 30.77 -4.56 14.36
C LEU A 30 31.69 -5.15 15.41
N ASP A 31 31.77 -4.47 16.55
CA ASP A 31 32.53 -4.95 17.69
C ASP A 31 31.98 -6.30 18.20
N TRP A 32 32.85 -7.14 18.78
CA TRP A 32 32.56 -8.53 19.16
C TRP A 32 31.33 -8.66 20.08
N ALA A 33 31.04 -7.65 20.90
CA ALA A 33 29.88 -7.60 21.78
C ALA A 33 28.54 -7.31 21.06
N SER A 34 28.59 -6.83 19.82
CA SER A 34 27.43 -6.40 19.01
C SER A 34 27.36 -7.09 17.65
N ILE A 35 28.10 -8.19 17.48
CA ILE A 35 28.24 -8.89 16.20
C ILE A 35 26.91 -9.45 15.67
N ASN A 36 25.94 -9.72 16.54
CA ASN A 36 24.65 -10.30 16.12
C ASN A 36 23.59 -9.22 15.90
N ARG A 37 23.12 -9.13 14.66
CA ARG A 37 21.91 -8.39 14.29
C ARG A 37 20.72 -9.34 14.27
N LYS A 38 19.60 -8.85 14.78
CA LYS A 38 18.31 -9.54 14.75
C LYS A 38 17.37 -8.83 13.79
N PHE A 39 16.74 -9.59 12.90
CA PHE A 39 15.69 -9.11 12.00
C PHE A 39 14.45 -9.95 12.24
N SER A 40 13.34 -9.32 12.60
CA SER A 40 12.07 -10.00 12.81
C SER A 40 11.24 -10.01 11.53
N GLY A 41 10.53 -11.12 11.30
CA GLY A 41 9.48 -11.24 10.29
C GLY A 41 8.21 -11.84 10.91
N ARG A 42 7.06 -11.46 10.36
CA ARG A 42 5.76 -11.98 10.74
C ARG A 42 4.86 -12.11 9.52
N VAL A 43 4.10 -13.20 9.45
CA VAL A 43 3.03 -13.40 8.45
C VAL A 43 1.75 -13.71 9.20
N ASP A 44 0.75 -12.85 9.04
CA ASP A 44 -0.60 -13.04 9.54
C ASP A 44 -1.48 -13.61 8.42
N ILE A 45 -2.34 -14.56 8.80
CA ILE A 45 -3.28 -15.27 7.93
C ILE A 45 -4.65 -15.10 8.59
N VAL A 46 -5.50 -14.30 7.97
CA VAL A 46 -6.80 -13.92 8.50
C VAL A 46 -7.89 -14.41 7.57
N LYS A 47 -8.86 -15.14 8.11
CA LYS A 47 -10.07 -15.53 7.39
C LYS A 47 -11.17 -14.53 7.67
N ASP A 48 -11.75 -13.95 6.63
CA ASP A 48 -12.96 -13.12 6.76
C ASP A 48 -14.14 -14.02 7.14
N ALA A 49 -14.80 -13.73 8.27
CA ALA A 49 -15.88 -14.56 8.78
C ALA A 49 -17.15 -14.49 7.91
N ASN A 50 -17.34 -13.43 7.14
CA ASN A 50 -18.52 -13.20 6.32
C ASN A 50 -18.31 -13.73 4.89
N THR A 51 -17.16 -13.42 4.29
CA THR A 51 -16.88 -13.80 2.89
C THR A 51 -16.15 -15.14 2.78
N GLY A 52 -15.54 -15.63 3.86
CA GLY A 52 -14.70 -16.83 3.84
C GLY A 52 -13.33 -16.62 3.20
N GLU A 53 -13.02 -15.41 2.73
CA GLU A 53 -11.79 -15.07 2.04
C GLU A 53 -10.58 -15.15 3.00
N ILE A 54 -9.47 -15.74 2.53
CA ILE A 54 -8.21 -15.77 3.26
C ILE A 54 -7.33 -14.60 2.80
N ARG A 55 -6.90 -13.78 3.77
CA ARG A 55 -6.03 -12.63 3.56
C ARG A 55 -4.70 -12.83 4.27
N PHE A 56 -3.62 -12.46 3.60
CA PHE A 56 -2.28 -12.44 4.17
C PHE A 56 -1.85 -10.99 4.43
N SER A 57 -1.23 -10.74 5.58
CA SER A 57 -0.46 -9.52 5.83
C SER A 57 0.91 -9.88 6.37
N SER A 58 1.93 -9.10 6.01
CA SER A 58 3.30 -9.42 6.42
C SER A 58 4.01 -8.21 7.02
N GLU A 59 4.74 -8.44 8.09
CA GLU A 59 5.66 -7.48 8.71
C GLU A 59 7.09 -7.97 8.47
N TYR A 60 7.99 -7.10 8.05
CA TYR A 60 9.39 -7.42 7.82
C TYR A 60 10.28 -6.25 8.25
N THR A 61 11.54 -6.55 8.59
CA THR A 61 12.50 -5.54 9.07
C THR A 61 13.76 -5.47 8.21
N SER A 62 13.89 -6.36 7.23
CA SER A 62 14.93 -6.39 6.21
C SER A 62 14.41 -7.03 4.92
N GLY A 63 15.12 -6.83 3.81
CA GLY A 63 14.80 -7.52 2.55
C GLY A 63 14.91 -9.05 2.66
N GLU A 64 15.76 -9.57 3.54
CA GLU A 64 15.84 -11.02 3.81
C GLU A 64 14.55 -11.54 4.48
N THR A 65 14.02 -10.82 5.47
CA THR A 65 12.72 -11.17 6.09
C THR A 65 11.54 -10.95 5.13
N GLU A 66 11.64 -10.02 4.18
CA GLU A 66 10.63 -9.83 3.13
C GLU A 66 10.59 -11.04 2.17
N GLU A 67 11.76 -11.51 1.74
CA GLU A 67 11.90 -12.70 0.89
C GLU A 67 11.36 -13.95 1.59
N ILE A 68 11.69 -14.14 2.87
CA ILE A 68 11.18 -15.27 3.68
C ILE A 68 9.65 -15.18 3.82
N ASN A 69 9.10 -14.00 4.14
CA ASN A 69 7.64 -13.81 4.22
C ASN A 69 6.95 -14.18 2.90
N SER A 70 7.52 -13.72 1.78
CA SER A 70 6.99 -14.00 0.45
C SER A 70 6.95 -15.50 0.14
N GLU A 71 8.00 -16.23 0.51
CA GLU A 71 8.06 -17.69 0.31
C GLU A 71 7.10 -18.43 1.26
N ILE A 72 6.94 -17.98 2.50
CA ILE A 72 5.93 -18.52 3.44
C ILE A 72 4.53 -18.37 2.85
N ILE A 73 4.15 -17.14 2.44
CA ILE A 73 2.84 -16.87 1.85
C ILE A 73 2.63 -17.76 0.64
N LYS A 74 3.59 -17.78 -0.30
CA LYS A 74 3.51 -18.60 -1.50
C LYS A 74 3.28 -20.08 -1.19
N ARG A 75 4.03 -20.65 -0.24
CA ARG A 75 3.94 -22.07 0.11
C ARG A 75 2.60 -22.43 0.75
N ILE A 76 2.08 -21.56 1.62
CA ILE A 76 0.76 -21.73 2.23
C ILE A 76 -0.33 -21.62 1.15
N SER A 77 -0.22 -20.62 0.27
CA SER A 77 -1.15 -20.42 -0.85
C SER A 77 -1.23 -21.66 -1.75
N THR A 78 -0.08 -22.21 -2.14
CA THR A 78 -0.01 -23.42 -2.95
C THR A 78 -0.64 -24.60 -2.21
N SER A 79 -0.34 -24.80 -0.93
CA SER A 79 -0.92 -25.89 -0.16
C SER A 79 -2.44 -25.78 -0.01
N LEU A 80 -2.98 -24.58 0.17
CA LEU A 80 -4.44 -24.36 0.23
C LEU A 80 -5.11 -24.68 -1.12
N LYS A 81 -4.48 -24.29 -2.23
CA LYS A 81 -4.95 -24.61 -3.59
C LYS A 81 -4.89 -26.11 -3.90
N GLU A 82 -3.80 -26.78 -3.51
CA GLU A 82 -3.64 -28.23 -3.71
C GLU A 82 -4.66 -29.06 -2.92
N ASN A 83 -5.13 -28.54 -1.78
CA ASN A 83 -6.13 -29.18 -0.93
C ASN A 83 -7.59 -28.78 -1.27
N ASP A 84 -7.81 -27.96 -2.31
CA ASP A 84 -9.14 -27.47 -2.73
C ASP A 84 -9.90 -26.68 -1.63
N GLU A 85 -9.14 -26.07 -0.71
CA GLU A 85 -9.68 -25.28 0.43
C GLU A 85 -9.95 -23.81 0.07
N VAL A 86 -9.44 -23.37 -1.10
CA VAL A 86 -9.66 -22.05 -1.67
C VAL A 86 -9.96 -22.18 -3.15
N GLU A 87 -10.93 -21.40 -3.66
CA GLU A 87 -11.20 -21.37 -5.09
C GLU A 87 -9.93 -20.97 -5.86
N THR A 88 -9.64 -21.69 -6.94
CA THR A 88 -8.44 -21.51 -7.76
C THR A 88 -8.37 -20.13 -8.44
N SER A 89 -9.47 -19.36 -8.39
CA SER A 89 -9.72 -18.15 -9.17
C SER A 89 -9.20 -16.84 -8.56
N ASN A 90 -8.92 -16.77 -7.26
CA ASN A 90 -8.41 -15.53 -6.67
C ASN A 90 -6.91 -15.64 -6.37
N ASP A 91 -6.11 -14.91 -7.15
CA ASP A 91 -4.86 -14.37 -6.64
C ASP A 91 -5.17 -13.67 -5.33
N LEU A 92 -4.86 -14.32 -4.19
CA LEU A 92 -4.96 -13.80 -2.82
C LEU A 92 -4.83 -12.29 -2.83
N ALA A 93 -5.94 -11.57 -2.58
CA ALA A 93 -6.14 -10.18 -2.99
C ALA A 93 -4.87 -9.33 -2.99
N LYS A 94 -4.12 -9.39 -4.10
CA LYS A 94 -2.90 -8.61 -4.25
C LYS A 94 -3.31 -7.23 -4.70
N TYR A 95 -3.03 -6.23 -3.86
CA TYR A 95 -3.28 -4.82 -4.14
C TYR A 95 -2.11 -4.27 -4.95
N THR A 96 -2.04 -4.61 -6.24
CA THR A 96 -0.93 -4.20 -7.11
C THR A 96 -1.27 -2.96 -7.92
N SER A 97 -0.23 -2.17 -8.22
CA SER A 97 -0.33 -1.01 -9.11
C SER A 97 -0.88 -1.34 -10.51
N GLY A 98 -0.71 -2.57 -11.00
CA GLY A 98 -1.19 -2.99 -12.32
C GLY A 98 -2.71 -3.14 -12.43
N LYS A 99 -3.43 -3.25 -11.30
CA LYS A 99 -4.90 -3.37 -11.30
C LYS A 99 -5.63 -2.05 -11.49
N LEU A 100 -4.97 -0.93 -11.19
CA LEU A 100 -5.54 0.41 -11.34
C LEU A 100 -4.78 1.19 -12.42
N ASN A 101 -5.51 1.87 -13.30
CA ASN A 101 -4.91 2.82 -14.22
C ASN A 101 -4.27 4.00 -13.44
N ASN A 102 -3.41 4.80 -14.08
CA ASN A 102 -2.64 5.82 -13.36
C ASN A 102 -3.53 6.86 -12.66
N LYS A 103 -4.62 7.27 -13.31
CA LYS A 103 -5.59 8.22 -12.77
C LYS A 103 -6.26 7.69 -11.50
N ASN A 104 -6.66 6.42 -11.52
CA ASN A 104 -7.27 5.77 -10.36
C ASN A 104 -6.26 5.44 -9.27
N ARG A 105 -5.00 5.14 -9.62
CA ARG A 105 -3.90 5.06 -8.63
C ARG A 105 -3.70 6.39 -7.90
N MET A 106 -3.69 7.51 -8.62
CA MET A 106 -3.62 8.84 -8.02
C MET A 106 -4.79 9.08 -7.05
N LYS A 107 -6.03 8.83 -7.50
CA LYS A 107 -7.24 8.98 -6.67
C LYS A 107 -7.20 8.11 -5.42
N PHE A 108 -6.83 6.85 -5.57
CA PHE A 108 -6.67 5.90 -4.46
C PHE A 108 -5.69 6.42 -3.42
N MET A 109 -4.47 6.76 -3.84
CA MET A 109 -3.44 7.26 -2.93
C MET A 109 -3.90 8.50 -2.15
N LEU A 110 -4.58 9.43 -2.83
CA LEU A 110 -5.08 10.66 -2.22
C LEU A 110 -6.29 10.43 -1.30
N ALA A 111 -7.15 9.45 -1.61
CA ALA A 111 -8.26 9.05 -0.74
C ALA A 111 -7.75 8.59 0.63
N LEU A 112 -6.61 7.90 0.67
CA LEU A 112 -6.01 7.45 1.93
C LEU A 112 -5.53 8.59 2.82
N ALA A 113 -5.13 9.73 2.25
CA ALA A 113 -4.68 10.91 2.99
C ALA A 113 -5.85 11.75 3.56
N ASN A 114 -6.88 11.09 4.08
CA ASN A 114 -8.05 11.67 4.73
C ASN A 114 -8.34 10.97 6.06
N ASP A 115 -9.37 11.44 6.77
CA ASP A 115 -9.87 10.77 7.96
C ASP A 115 -10.31 9.33 7.63
N ILE A 116 -9.85 8.40 8.45
CA ILE A 116 -10.21 6.98 8.34
C ILE A 116 -11.57 6.77 9.02
N PRO A 117 -12.49 5.98 8.43
CA PRO A 117 -13.73 5.61 9.07
C PRO A 117 -13.49 5.01 10.46
N GLY A 118 -14.18 5.53 11.48
CA GLY A 118 -13.96 5.19 12.89
C GLY A 118 -13.33 6.33 13.69
N ASP A 119 -13.06 6.10 14.97
CA ASP A 119 -12.58 7.15 15.89
C ASP A 119 -11.09 7.04 16.24
N ASN A 120 -10.43 5.91 15.93
CA ASN A 120 -9.08 5.67 16.44
C ASN A 120 -7.98 6.23 15.56
N LEU A 121 -8.20 6.54 14.28
CA LEU A 121 -7.20 7.13 13.39
C LEU A 121 -7.76 8.35 12.66
N LYS A 122 -7.26 9.54 13.01
CA LYS A 122 -7.68 10.81 12.41
C LYS A 122 -6.55 11.47 11.67
N TYR A 123 -6.82 11.93 10.45
CA TYR A 123 -5.86 12.64 9.63
C TYR A 123 -5.38 13.90 10.37
N LYS A 124 -4.11 14.24 10.18
CA LYS A 124 -3.52 15.44 10.75
C LYS A 124 -2.82 16.30 9.71
N SER A 125 -1.92 15.72 8.94
CA SER A 125 -1.19 16.46 7.91
C SER A 125 -0.40 15.52 7.02
N VAL A 126 -0.25 15.87 5.74
CA VAL A 126 0.77 15.26 4.88
C VAL A 126 2.14 15.88 5.17
N LYS A 127 3.15 15.04 5.37
CA LYS A 127 4.54 15.44 5.61
C LYS A 127 5.38 15.41 4.35
N ASN A 128 5.16 14.43 3.49
CA ASN A 128 5.92 14.26 2.25
C ASN A 128 5.04 13.66 1.15
N ILE A 129 5.23 14.13 -0.07
CA ILE A 129 4.64 13.60 -1.30
C ILE A 129 5.77 13.30 -2.27
N GLU A 130 5.87 12.04 -2.69
CA GLU A 130 6.81 11.62 -3.73
C GLU A 130 6.10 11.44 -5.07
N ILE A 131 6.23 12.41 -5.96
CA ILE A 131 5.71 12.36 -7.34
C ILE A 131 6.85 12.31 -8.36
N GLY A 132 6.57 11.83 -9.55
CA GLY A 132 7.49 11.94 -10.68
C GLY A 132 6.76 11.75 -12.00
N ARG A 133 7.44 12.05 -13.11
CA ARG A 133 6.86 11.90 -14.45
C ARG A 133 6.66 10.42 -14.79
N ASP A 134 5.56 10.11 -15.47
CA ASP A 134 5.40 8.84 -16.16
C ASP A 134 6.31 8.82 -17.40
N LYS A 135 7.38 8.03 -17.34
CA LYS A 135 8.37 7.93 -18.42
C LYS A 135 7.86 7.11 -19.61
N THR A 136 6.71 6.46 -19.50
CA THR A 136 6.09 5.75 -20.61
C THR A 136 5.41 6.70 -21.59
N LEU A 137 5.00 7.89 -21.13
CA LEU A 137 4.37 8.91 -21.94
C LEU A 137 5.40 9.90 -22.47
N LYS A 138 5.44 10.05 -23.80
CA LYS A 138 6.23 11.08 -24.46
C LYS A 138 5.38 12.33 -24.61
N VAL A 139 5.46 13.24 -23.64
CA VAL A 139 4.74 14.53 -23.69
C VAL A 139 5.75 15.67 -23.63
N ALA A 140 5.57 16.69 -24.47
CA ALA A 140 6.43 17.86 -24.45
C ALA A 140 6.24 18.64 -23.14
N MET A 141 7.32 19.17 -22.56
CA MET A 141 7.23 19.88 -21.28
C MET A 141 6.27 21.08 -21.35
N GLU A 142 6.29 21.82 -22.46
CA GLU A 142 5.41 22.97 -22.71
C GLU A 142 3.93 22.59 -22.71
N GLU A 143 3.59 21.37 -23.14
CA GLU A 143 2.21 20.85 -23.17
C GLU A 143 1.72 20.44 -21.78
N THR A 144 2.63 20.09 -20.85
CA THR A 144 2.29 19.57 -19.51
C THR A 144 2.28 20.64 -18.41
N GLY A 145 2.92 21.80 -18.62
CA GLY A 145 3.09 22.81 -17.57
C GLY A 145 3.89 22.35 -16.35
N LEU A 146 4.65 21.25 -16.46
CA LEU A 146 5.51 20.74 -15.40
C LEU A 146 6.78 21.59 -15.26
N LEU A 147 7.16 21.89 -14.01
CA LEU A 147 8.39 22.64 -13.70
C LEU A 147 9.67 21.78 -13.74
N PHE A 148 9.55 20.48 -14.04
CA PHE A 148 10.66 19.52 -14.00
C PHE A 148 10.66 18.59 -15.21
N ASP A 149 11.87 18.26 -15.69
CA ASP A 149 12.11 17.47 -16.90
C ASP A 149 12.40 15.98 -16.61
N ASP A 150 12.79 15.21 -17.62
CA ASP A 150 13.13 13.78 -17.50
C ASP A 150 14.43 13.50 -16.72
N GLY A 151 15.26 14.52 -16.52
CA GLY A 151 16.43 14.47 -15.65
C GLY A 151 16.06 14.40 -14.17
N VAL A 152 14.85 14.86 -13.81
CA VAL A 152 14.33 14.77 -12.45
C VAL A 152 13.73 13.39 -12.22
N ARG A 153 14.31 12.63 -11.27
CA ARG A 153 13.87 11.27 -10.94
C ARG A 153 12.54 11.25 -10.18
N ASN A 154 12.39 12.14 -9.20
CA ASN A 154 11.20 12.35 -8.40
C ASN A 154 11.30 13.70 -7.69
N VAL A 155 10.15 14.29 -7.36
CA VAL A 155 10.00 15.50 -6.57
C VAL A 155 9.43 15.10 -5.21
N ILE A 156 9.99 15.70 -4.15
CA ILE A 156 9.60 15.53 -2.76
C ILE A 156 8.99 16.86 -2.34
N ILE A 157 7.67 16.89 -2.10
CA ILE A 157 6.96 18.08 -1.63
C ILE A 157 6.65 17.89 -0.15
N ASN A 158 7.18 18.77 0.69
CA ASN A 158 6.89 18.77 2.12
C ASN A 158 5.86 19.85 2.43
N GLY A 159 4.71 19.46 2.99
CA GLY A 159 3.70 20.41 3.45
C GLY A 159 4.09 21.06 4.78
N GLU A 160 3.68 22.32 4.98
CA GLU A 160 3.80 22.94 6.29
C GLU A 160 2.76 22.34 7.26
N LYS A 161 3.04 22.38 8.56
CA LYS A 161 2.20 21.71 9.57
C LYS A 161 0.79 22.32 9.59
N GLY A 162 -0.20 21.52 9.22
CA GLY A 162 -1.62 21.92 9.21
C GLY A 162 -2.12 22.39 7.84
N GLU A 163 -1.28 22.35 6.81
CA GLU A 163 -1.72 22.56 5.43
C GLU A 163 -2.28 21.26 4.84
N THR A 164 -3.31 21.42 4.00
CA THR A 164 -3.95 20.30 3.29
C THR A 164 -3.27 20.06 1.95
N LEU A 165 -3.52 18.88 1.37
CA LEU A 165 -3.13 18.57 -0.01
C LEU A 165 -3.78 19.50 -1.04
N ASN A 166 -4.86 20.19 -0.67
CA ASN A 166 -5.73 20.96 -1.55
C ASN A 166 -5.09 22.24 -2.12
N ASN A 167 -3.86 22.57 -1.72
CA ASN A 167 -3.13 23.73 -2.24
C ASN A 167 -2.01 23.34 -3.23
N ILE A 168 -1.78 22.04 -3.45
CA ILE A 168 -0.70 21.56 -4.30
C ILE A 168 -1.24 21.30 -5.70
N GLU A 169 -0.89 22.15 -6.67
CA GLU A 169 -1.39 22.09 -8.06
C GLU A 169 -1.29 20.68 -8.66
N TYR A 170 -0.12 20.04 -8.55
CA TYR A 170 0.15 18.69 -9.06
C TYR A 170 -0.66 17.57 -8.38
N VAL A 171 -1.33 17.88 -7.28
CA VAL A 171 -2.15 16.94 -6.50
C VAL A 171 -3.63 17.21 -6.71
N VAL A 172 -4.04 18.46 -6.90
CA VAL A 172 -5.47 18.84 -7.00
C VAL A 172 -5.99 18.78 -8.43
N ASN A 173 -5.15 19.14 -9.39
CA ASN A 173 -5.56 19.24 -10.77
C ASN A 173 -5.45 17.87 -11.46
N GLU A 174 -6.60 17.25 -11.71
CA GLU A 174 -6.69 15.91 -12.34
C GLU A 174 -6.04 15.84 -13.73
N ALA A 175 -5.83 16.97 -14.42
CA ALA A 175 -5.12 16.98 -15.70
C ALA A 175 -3.71 16.37 -15.55
N TYR A 176 -3.08 16.56 -14.39
CA TYR A 176 -1.75 16.01 -14.09
C TYR A 176 -1.72 14.49 -13.91
N TYR A 177 -2.87 13.86 -13.68
CA TYR A 177 -2.93 12.45 -13.29
C TYR A 177 -2.63 11.51 -14.45
N ASP A 178 -2.69 11.98 -15.69
CA ASP A 178 -2.32 11.16 -16.83
C ASP A 178 -0.80 11.03 -16.94
N PHE A 179 -0.04 12.03 -16.47
CA PHE A 179 1.40 12.12 -16.73
C PHE A 179 2.29 12.16 -15.48
N LEU A 180 1.71 12.25 -14.29
CA LEU A 180 2.42 12.09 -13.02
C LEU A 180 2.08 10.77 -12.36
N ILE A 181 3.11 10.11 -11.84
CA ILE A 181 2.96 8.95 -10.96
C ILE A 181 3.23 9.42 -9.53
N LEU A 182 2.23 9.29 -8.67
CA LEU A 182 2.39 9.39 -7.23
C LEU A 182 2.91 8.06 -6.69
N ARG A 183 4.15 8.08 -6.20
CA ARG A 183 4.84 6.89 -5.72
C ARG A 183 4.51 6.60 -4.27
N ALA A 184 4.61 7.60 -3.41
CA ALA A 184 4.43 7.43 -1.98
C ALA A 184 3.93 8.73 -1.33
N LEU A 185 3.15 8.57 -0.27
CA LEU A 185 2.73 9.63 0.62
C LEU A 185 3.21 9.31 2.03
N GLN A 186 3.71 10.32 2.73
CA GLN A 186 3.98 10.24 4.16
C GLN A 186 2.99 11.12 4.90
N VAL A 187 2.13 10.51 5.69
CA VAL A 187 0.99 11.16 6.33
C VAL A 187 1.03 10.95 7.84
N GLU A 188 0.80 12.02 8.57
CA GLU A 188 0.70 12.02 10.02
C GLU A 188 -0.77 11.84 10.42
N TYR A 189 -1.05 10.87 11.29
CA TYR A 189 -2.36 10.63 11.90
C TYR A 189 -2.27 10.77 13.41
N ASN A 190 -3.32 11.30 14.02
CA ASN A 190 -3.54 11.11 15.46
C ASN A 190 -4.18 9.74 15.67
N PHE A 191 -3.70 8.99 16.66
CA PHE A 191 -4.36 7.78 17.08
C PHE A 191 -4.90 7.87 18.50
N ASP A 192 -6.06 7.25 18.73
CA ASP A 192 -6.76 7.21 20.00
C ASP A 192 -7.32 5.82 20.27
N TYR A 193 -6.48 4.94 20.78
CA TYR A 193 -6.90 3.65 21.29
C TYR A 193 -7.11 3.75 22.81
N VAL A 194 -8.01 2.91 23.35
CA VAL A 194 -8.27 2.82 24.81
C VAL A 194 -6.97 2.67 25.61
N SER A 195 -6.02 1.94 25.07
CA SER A 195 -4.73 1.65 25.70
C SER A 195 -3.64 2.70 25.47
N ALA A 196 -3.75 3.50 24.40
CA ALA A 196 -2.72 4.44 24.00
C ALA A 196 -3.24 5.52 23.06
N LYS A 197 -2.82 6.76 23.33
CA LYS A 197 -3.09 7.91 22.46
C LYS A 197 -1.78 8.54 22.00
N GLY A 198 -1.77 9.08 20.79
CA GLY A 198 -0.56 9.68 20.25
C GLY A 198 -0.68 10.07 18.78
N VAL A 199 0.47 10.11 18.13
CA VAL A 199 0.62 10.47 16.73
C VAL A 199 1.48 9.41 16.04
N CYS A 200 1.05 8.93 14.88
CA CYS A 200 1.87 8.06 14.04
C CYS A 200 2.16 8.71 12.68
N LEU A 201 3.28 8.32 12.08
CA LEU A 201 3.69 8.71 10.75
C LEU A 201 3.63 7.48 9.86
N LEU A 202 2.64 7.43 8.98
CA LEU A 202 2.48 6.38 7.99
C LEU A 202 3.14 6.81 6.68
N GLU A 203 3.83 5.89 6.02
CA GLU A 203 4.23 6.03 4.63
C GLU A 203 3.59 4.90 3.85
N PHE A 204 2.94 5.23 2.75
CA PHE A 204 2.26 4.24 1.94
C PHE A 204 2.37 4.57 0.46
N GLY A 205 2.34 3.53 -0.37
CA GLY A 205 2.40 3.70 -1.82
C GLY A 205 2.90 2.50 -2.59
N PHE A 206 3.38 2.76 -3.80
CA PHE A 206 3.88 1.78 -4.75
C PHE A 206 5.39 2.03 -4.97
N PRO A 207 6.26 1.52 -4.07
CA PRO A 207 7.64 1.95 -4.00
C PRO A 207 8.51 1.51 -5.18
N HIS A 208 8.08 0.53 -5.99
CA HIS A 208 8.78 0.14 -7.22
C HIS A 208 8.84 1.27 -8.25
N PHE A 209 7.87 2.20 -8.26
CA PHE A 209 7.99 3.38 -9.10
C PHE A 209 9.25 4.14 -8.72
N PHE A 210 9.99 4.60 -9.73
CA PHE A 210 11.26 5.32 -9.58
C PHE A 210 12.38 4.57 -8.82
N ARG A 211 12.23 3.33 -8.35
CA ARG A 211 13.27 2.55 -7.64
C ARG A 211 13.65 1.28 -8.40
N LYS A 212 14.86 1.24 -8.97
CA LYS A 212 15.38 0.06 -9.69
C LYS A 212 15.51 -1.20 -8.83
N SER A 213 15.71 -1.04 -7.52
CA SER A 213 15.89 -2.16 -6.58
C SER A 213 14.58 -2.81 -6.15
N GLN A 214 13.47 -2.06 -6.21
CA GLN A 214 12.16 -2.52 -5.75
C GLN A 214 11.40 -3.11 -6.93
N LYS A 215 11.12 -4.41 -6.87
CA LYS A 215 10.44 -5.14 -7.95
C LYS A 215 8.97 -5.39 -7.66
N SER A 216 8.56 -5.34 -6.39
CA SER A 216 7.18 -5.61 -6.01
C SER A 216 6.25 -4.50 -6.53
N GLN A 217 5.25 -4.89 -7.29
CA GLN A 217 4.19 -3.99 -7.73
C GLN A 217 3.11 -3.79 -6.67
N GLU A 218 3.22 -4.47 -5.53
CA GLU A 218 2.26 -4.44 -4.44
C GLU A 218 2.27 -3.08 -3.72
N PHE A 219 1.11 -2.73 -3.17
CA PHE A 219 0.93 -1.59 -2.31
C PHE A 219 1.56 -1.88 -0.94
N GLU A 220 2.38 -0.96 -0.47
CA GLU A 220 3.11 -1.10 0.79
C GLU A 220 2.69 -0.02 1.78
N VAL A 221 2.63 -0.38 3.06
CA VAL A 221 2.36 0.53 4.18
C VAL A 221 3.43 0.32 5.25
N ILE A 222 4.02 1.42 5.69
CA ILE A 222 5.10 1.45 6.68
C ILE A 222 4.74 2.43 7.79
N VAL A 223 4.75 1.96 9.04
CA VAL A 223 4.67 2.85 10.21
C VAL A 223 6.07 3.36 10.55
N ASN A 224 6.42 4.53 10.01
CA ASN A 224 7.74 5.12 10.16
C ASN A 224 8.06 5.49 11.62
N LYS A 225 7.10 6.12 12.31
CA LYS A 225 7.26 6.58 13.70
C LYS A 225 5.94 6.54 14.46
N VAL A 226 6.03 6.26 15.76
CA VAL A 226 4.92 6.33 16.71
C VAL A 226 5.35 7.17 17.91
N TYR A 227 4.61 8.24 18.18
CA TYR A 227 4.82 9.17 19.27
C TYR A 227 3.67 9.05 20.26
N LEU A 228 3.96 8.55 21.47
CA LEU A 228 2.97 8.39 22.51
C LEU A 228 2.81 9.66 23.36
N ASN A 229 1.57 9.96 23.76
CA ASN A 229 1.30 11.06 24.68
C ASN A 229 1.85 10.75 26.09
N LYS A 230 2.20 11.81 26.84
CA LYS A 230 2.66 11.66 28.22
C LYS A 230 1.56 10.99 29.06
N GLY A 231 1.89 9.90 29.76
CA GLY A 231 0.97 9.19 30.66
C GLY A 231 0.43 7.86 30.12
N THR A 232 0.72 7.48 28.87
CA THR A 232 0.48 6.11 28.38
C THR A 232 1.50 5.16 28.99
N GLN A 233 1.13 4.50 30.08
CA GLN A 233 1.94 3.48 30.75
C GLN A 233 1.31 2.11 30.44
N GLY A 234 2.01 1.24 29.71
CA GLY A 234 1.65 -0.19 29.66
C GLY A 234 1.68 -0.90 28.31
N GLU A 235 1.52 -0.21 27.17
CA GLU A 235 1.58 -0.88 25.86
C GLU A 235 2.91 -0.67 25.14
N ASN A 236 3.43 -1.77 24.58
CA ASN A 236 4.61 -1.75 23.71
C ASN A 236 4.25 -1.13 22.36
N THR A 237 5.09 -0.23 21.85
CA THR A 237 4.99 0.37 20.52
C THR A 237 4.67 -0.64 19.42
N LYS A 238 5.23 -1.87 19.48
CA LYS A 238 4.91 -2.94 18.51
C LYS A 238 3.41 -3.30 18.47
N SER A 239 2.76 -3.41 19.63
CA SER A 239 1.33 -3.72 19.70
C SER A 239 0.48 -2.59 19.12
N ILE A 240 0.87 -1.35 19.38
CA ILE A 240 0.20 -0.16 18.85
C ILE A 240 0.40 -0.07 17.33
N THR A 241 1.62 -0.28 16.84
CA THR A 241 1.94 -0.37 15.41
C THR A 241 1.07 -1.41 14.71
N ARG A 242 0.89 -2.60 15.30
CA ARG A 242 0.00 -3.65 14.77
C ARG A 242 -1.46 -3.21 14.70
N LYS A 243 -1.97 -2.53 15.74
CA LYS A 243 -3.35 -1.98 15.72
C LYS A 243 -3.53 -0.94 14.62
N ILE A 244 -2.57 -0.01 14.50
CA ILE A 244 -2.56 1.00 13.44
C ILE A 244 -2.56 0.35 12.06
N LEU A 245 -1.65 -0.61 11.83
CA LEU A 245 -1.55 -1.33 10.56
C LEU A 245 -2.84 -2.10 10.27
N LYS A 246 -3.42 -2.80 11.25
CA LYS A 246 -4.67 -3.55 11.04
C LYS A 246 -5.81 -2.65 10.58
N GLU A 247 -6.01 -1.51 11.23
CA GLU A 247 -7.07 -0.56 10.92
C GLU A 247 -6.81 0.14 9.57
N PHE A 248 -5.59 0.62 9.34
CA PHE A 248 -5.21 1.22 8.06
C PHE A 248 -5.29 0.21 6.91
N ASN A 249 -4.93 -1.05 7.15
CA ASN A 249 -5.02 -2.11 6.16
C ASN A 249 -6.47 -2.35 5.75
N SER A 250 -7.37 -2.49 6.72
CA SER A 250 -8.80 -2.62 6.41
C SER A 250 -9.32 -1.44 5.57
N PHE A 251 -8.88 -0.23 5.91
CA PHE A 251 -9.31 0.97 5.20
C PHE A 251 -8.81 1.03 3.76
N TYR A 252 -7.50 0.90 3.53
CA TYR A 252 -7.00 1.01 2.15
C TYR A 252 -7.54 -0.10 1.24
N GLN A 253 -7.81 -1.29 1.79
CA GLN A 253 -8.37 -2.39 1.02
C GLN A 253 -9.77 -2.07 0.53
N GLN A 254 -10.61 -1.49 1.40
CA GLN A 254 -11.95 -1.03 1.02
C GLN A 254 -11.90 0.06 -0.05
N GLU A 255 -11.04 1.06 0.14
CA GLU A 255 -10.87 2.15 -0.83
C GLU A 255 -10.34 1.63 -2.18
N PHE A 256 -9.38 0.70 -2.16
CA PHE A 256 -8.83 0.11 -3.38
C PHE A 256 -9.91 -0.63 -4.17
N ASN A 257 -10.70 -1.49 -3.50
CA ASN A 257 -11.75 -2.25 -4.16
C ASN A 257 -12.85 -1.33 -4.69
N THR A 258 -13.23 -0.30 -3.93
CA THR A 258 -14.22 0.70 -4.36
C THR A 258 -13.77 1.40 -5.66
N ILE A 259 -12.51 1.80 -5.73
CA ILE A 259 -11.97 2.48 -6.92
C ILE A 259 -11.80 1.52 -8.10
N LEU A 260 -11.44 0.26 -7.83
CA LEU A 260 -11.36 -0.78 -8.87
C LEU A 260 -12.74 -1.03 -9.49
N GLU A 261 -13.78 -1.19 -8.68
CA GLU A 261 -15.16 -1.35 -9.15
C GLU A 261 -15.62 -0.14 -9.98
N GLN A 262 -15.29 1.08 -9.55
CA GLN A 262 -15.60 2.30 -10.31
C GLN A 262 -14.89 2.34 -11.66
N GLN A 263 -13.63 1.89 -11.71
CA GLN A 263 -12.87 1.80 -12.95
C GLN A 263 -13.53 0.81 -13.93
N GLU A 264 -13.86 -0.39 -13.45
CA GLU A 264 -14.49 -1.43 -14.27
C GLU A 264 -15.86 -0.98 -14.82
N GLN A 265 -16.64 -0.25 -14.03
CA GLN A 265 -17.91 0.34 -14.47
C GLN A 265 -17.72 1.41 -15.56
N GLN A 266 -16.70 2.28 -15.42
CA GLN A 266 -16.38 3.30 -16.43
C GLN A 266 -15.94 2.64 -17.74
N GLU A 267 -15.07 1.63 -17.68
CA GLU A 267 -14.60 0.91 -18.85
C GLU A 267 -15.74 0.19 -19.59
N GLN A 268 -16.72 -0.36 -18.87
CA GLN A 268 -17.92 -0.98 -19.46
C GLN A 268 -18.84 0.05 -20.13
N GLN A 269 -19.03 1.22 -19.52
CA GLN A 269 -19.84 2.30 -20.09
C GLN A 269 -19.20 2.82 -21.39
N GLU A 270 -17.89 3.07 -21.38
CA GLU A 270 -17.17 3.54 -22.57
C GLU A 270 -17.24 2.53 -23.73
N GLN A 271 -17.18 1.22 -23.43
CA GLN A 271 -17.32 0.18 -24.45
C GLN A 271 -18.74 0.12 -25.04
N GLN A 272 -19.77 0.30 -24.21
CA GLN A 272 -21.16 0.35 -24.67
C GLN A 272 -21.39 1.55 -25.58
N GLU A 273 -20.92 2.74 -25.18
CA GLU A 273 -21.03 3.96 -25.99
C GLU A 273 -20.32 3.83 -27.34
N GLN A 274 -19.15 3.19 -27.39
CA GLN A 274 -18.42 2.94 -28.63
C GLN A 274 -19.15 1.97 -29.57
N GLN A 275 -19.75 0.91 -29.02
CA GLN A 275 -20.56 -0.04 -29.80
C GLN A 275 -21.80 0.64 -30.39
N GLU A 276 -22.51 1.44 -29.59
CA GLU A 276 -23.68 2.19 -30.07
C GLU A 276 -23.33 3.19 -31.17
N GLN A 277 -22.17 3.85 -31.09
CA GLN A 277 -21.69 4.75 -32.13
C GLN A 277 -21.32 4.02 -33.43
N GLN A 278 -20.68 2.84 -33.33
CA GLN A 278 -20.36 2.01 -34.50
C GLN A 278 -21.62 1.51 -35.19
N GLU A 279 -22.61 1.01 -34.44
CA GLU A 279 -23.88 0.56 -35.00
C GLU A 279 -24.65 1.70 -35.69
N GLN A 280 -24.60 2.92 -35.14
CA GLN A 280 -25.21 4.10 -35.78
C GLN A 280 -24.50 4.50 -37.07
N GLN A 281 -23.17 4.40 -37.14
CA GLN A 281 -22.40 4.66 -38.37
C GLN A 281 -22.70 3.62 -39.44
N GLU A 282 -22.72 2.34 -39.10
CA GLU A 282 -23.05 1.26 -40.05
C GLU A 282 -24.49 1.37 -40.60
N GLN A 283 -25.44 1.80 -39.77
CA GLN A 283 -26.82 2.04 -40.22
C GLN A 283 -26.95 3.26 -41.15
N GLN A 284 -26.12 4.29 -40.97
CA GLN A 284 -26.09 5.45 -41.87
C GLN A 284 -25.45 5.09 -43.22
N GLU A 285 -24.37 4.31 -43.22
CA GLU A 285 -23.71 3.84 -44.45
C GLU A 285 -24.58 2.88 -45.28
N GLN A 286 -25.50 2.14 -44.65
CA GLN A 286 -26.45 1.26 -45.35
C GLN A 286 -27.66 1.99 -45.96
N GLN A 287 -27.85 3.29 -45.66
CA GLN A 287 -28.95 4.11 -46.17
C GLN A 287 -28.53 5.05 -47.32
N GLU A 288 -27.24 5.13 -47.64
CA GLU A 288 -26.67 5.82 -48.82
C GLU A 288 -26.45 4.89 -50.02
#